data_AF-A0A257LEG9-F1
#
_entry.id   AF-A0A257LEG9-F1
#
_cell.length_a   1.000
_cell.length_b   1.000
_cell.length_c   1.000
_cell.angle_alpha   90.00
_cell.angle_beta   90.00
_cell.angle_gamma   90.00
#
_symmetry.space_group_name_H-M   'P 1'
#
loop_
_entity.id
_entity.type
_entity.pdbx_description
1 polymer ?
#
loop_
_entity_poly.entity_id
_entity_poly.type
_entity_poly.pdbx_seq_one_letter_code
_entity_poly.pdbx_strand_id
1 'polypeptide(L)'
;MMSNPQDSRVATRHFANFRAPDAAPEPLLRDWLAPHHDTLFRWTIARAGSADDRRAMAEVAVAIQRLRGSSEFLAWLFGAALQAAQQEGGQGGLNEHTLTGLPPELRALLRLVARQELRAAEAMALLAQRMGYVRGRLVRTRLGG
;
A
#
# COMPACT_ATOMS: atom_id res chain seq x y z
N MET A 1 33.71 43.26 -50.92
CA MET A 1 33.59 42.01 -51.70
C MET A 1 34.77 41.13 -51.31
N MET A 2 34.68 39.92 -50.75
CA MET A 2 33.60 39.00 -50.39
C MET A 2 34.09 38.12 -49.22
N SER A 3 33.19 37.80 -48.27
CA SER A 3 32.92 36.55 -47.52
C SER A 3 34.02 35.47 -47.39
N ASN A 4 34.22 34.69 -46.32
CA ASN A 4 33.55 34.44 -45.02
C ASN A 4 34.48 33.45 -44.25
N PRO A 5 34.82 33.66 -42.96
CA PRO A 5 35.58 32.68 -42.20
C PRO A 5 34.72 31.49 -41.76
N GLN A 6 35.35 30.32 -41.77
CA GLN A 6 34.80 29.02 -41.41
C GLN A 6 34.01 29.04 -40.10
N ASP A 7 32.71 28.76 -40.25
CA ASP A 7 31.97 27.74 -39.53
C ASP A 7 32.74 27.00 -38.42
N SER A 8 32.63 27.50 -37.20
CA SER A 8 32.88 26.74 -35.97
C SER A 8 31.99 27.32 -34.88
N ARG A 9 30.68 27.34 -35.14
CA ARG A 9 29.70 27.42 -34.05
C ARG A 9 29.76 26.09 -33.34
N VAL A 10 30.58 26.04 -32.29
CA VAL A 10 30.46 25.05 -31.23
C VAL A 10 29.04 25.23 -30.69
N ALA A 11 28.13 24.42 -31.23
CA ALA A 11 26.80 24.25 -30.69
C ALA A 11 27.00 23.58 -29.34
N THR A 12 27.19 24.40 -28.31
CA THR A 12 26.93 24.00 -26.93
C THR A 12 25.49 23.53 -26.93
N ARG A 13 25.29 22.24 -27.15
CA ARG A 13 24.02 21.56 -26.95
C ARG A 13 23.71 21.74 -25.48
N HIS A 14 23.01 22.84 -25.22
CA HIS A 14 22.24 23.07 -24.03
C HIS A 14 21.30 21.87 -23.95
N PHE A 15 21.72 20.84 -23.21
CA PHE A 15 20.82 19.78 -22.77
C PHE A 15 19.84 20.44 -21.83
N ALA A 16 18.83 21.05 -22.45
CA ALA A 16 17.66 21.60 -21.80
C ALA A 16 17.09 20.46 -20.95
N ASN A 17 17.33 20.56 -19.65
CA ASN A 17 16.45 20.14 -18.58
C ASN A 17 15.48 19.02 -19.00
N PHE A 18 15.91 17.76 -18.85
CA PHE A 18 14.98 16.73 -18.42
C PHE A 18 14.58 17.03 -16.97
N ARG A 19 13.77 18.08 -16.79
CA ARG A 19 12.94 18.16 -15.60
C ARG A 19 11.89 17.09 -15.83
N ALA A 20 12.11 15.90 -15.27
CA ALA A 20 11.00 15.00 -15.01
C ALA A 20 9.91 15.86 -14.34
N PRO A 21 8.62 15.71 -14.71
CA PRO A 21 7.57 16.40 -13.98
C PRO A 21 7.84 16.14 -12.49
N ASP A 22 7.67 17.17 -11.68
CA ASP A 22 7.82 17.14 -10.22
C ASP A 22 6.79 16.16 -9.65
N ALA A 23 6.99 14.88 -9.94
CA ALA A 23 6.18 13.77 -9.51
C ALA A 23 6.58 13.62 -8.06
N ALA A 24 5.74 14.17 -7.18
CA ALA A 24 5.87 14.02 -5.76
C ALA A 24 6.37 12.60 -5.44
N PRO A 25 7.41 12.46 -4.61
CA PRO A 25 8.01 11.17 -4.33
C PRO A 25 6.90 10.19 -3.96
N GLU A 26 6.83 9.08 -4.69
CA GLU A 26 5.73 8.14 -4.55
C GLU A 26 5.58 7.73 -3.08
N PRO A 27 4.36 7.82 -2.51
CA PRO A 27 4.17 7.67 -1.08
C PRO A 27 4.57 6.26 -0.64
N LEU A 28 4.99 6.14 0.62
CA LEU A 28 5.12 4.84 1.26
C LEU A 28 3.74 4.21 1.41
N LEU A 29 3.68 2.88 1.46
CA LEU A 29 2.41 2.17 1.67
C LEU A 29 1.70 2.66 2.93
N ARG A 30 2.43 2.93 4.02
CA ARG A 30 1.84 3.48 5.26
C ARG A 30 1.17 4.84 5.04
N ASP A 31 1.77 5.71 4.24
CA ASP A 31 1.25 7.07 4.02
C ASP A 31 0.07 7.03 3.04
N TRP A 32 0.14 6.13 2.05
CA TRP A 32 -0.96 5.84 1.15
C TRP A 32 -2.14 5.14 1.86
N LEU A 33 -1.88 4.37 2.91
CA LEU A 33 -2.92 3.70 3.71
C LEU A 33 -3.74 4.68 4.55
N ALA A 34 -3.14 5.80 4.95
CA ALA A 34 -3.76 6.80 5.82
C ALA A 34 -5.18 7.22 5.38
N PRO A 35 -5.45 7.64 4.13
CA PRO A 35 -6.82 7.98 3.70
C PRO A 35 -7.81 6.81 3.68
N HIS A 36 -7.34 5.56 3.75
CA HIS A 36 -8.16 4.36 3.65
C HIS A 36 -8.37 3.64 4.99
N HIS A 37 -7.80 4.17 6.09
CA HIS A 37 -7.82 3.51 7.40
C HIS A 37 -9.22 3.24 7.93
N ASP A 38 -10.17 4.17 7.76
CA ASP A 38 -11.56 3.98 8.22
C ASP A 38 -12.23 2.80 7.52
N THR A 39 -12.02 2.68 6.20
CA THR A 39 -12.59 1.58 5.43
C THR A 39 -11.94 0.26 5.82
N LEU A 40 -10.63 0.24 6.02
CA LEU A 40 -9.90 -0.94 6.47
C LEU A 40 -10.29 -1.34 7.90
N PHE A 41 -10.52 -0.37 8.79
CA PHE A 41 -10.96 -0.61 10.15
C PHE A 41 -12.38 -1.16 10.20
N ARG A 42 -13.32 -0.56 9.46
CA ARG A 42 -14.68 -1.10 9.31
C ARG A 42 -14.69 -2.52 8.77
N TRP A 43 -13.87 -2.77 7.74
CA TRP A 43 -13.67 -4.10 7.20
C TRP A 43 -13.18 -5.04 8.30
N THR A 44 -12.10 -4.70 9.00
CA THR A 44 -11.49 -5.52 10.07
C THR A 44 -12.47 -5.83 11.21
N ILE A 45 -13.21 -4.82 11.70
CA ILE A 45 -14.21 -4.99 12.75
C ILE A 45 -15.37 -5.91 12.32
N ALA A 46 -15.75 -5.89 11.04
CA ALA A 46 -16.80 -6.77 10.53
C ALA A 46 -16.42 -8.27 10.60
N ARG A 47 -15.14 -8.60 10.82
CA ARG A 47 -14.64 -9.97 11.00
C ARG A 47 -14.56 -10.43 12.45
N ALA A 48 -14.68 -9.52 13.39
CA ALA A 48 -14.63 -9.89 14.79
C ALA A 48 -15.87 -10.74 15.15
N GLY A 49 -15.63 -11.87 15.81
CA GLY A 49 -16.62 -12.93 16.01
C GLY A 49 -17.80 -12.53 16.89
N SER A 50 -17.60 -11.60 17.82
CA SER A 50 -18.63 -11.13 18.76
C SER A 50 -18.69 -9.60 18.87
N ALA A 51 -19.75 -9.10 19.51
CA ALA A 51 -19.87 -7.67 19.84
C ALA A 51 -18.78 -7.22 20.83
N ASP A 52 -18.41 -8.10 21.76
CA ASP A 52 -17.35 -7.84 22.73
C ASP A 52 -15.98 -7.79 22.04
N ASP A 53 -15.70 -8.68 21.09
CA ASP A 53 -14.46 -8.62 20.28
C ASP A 53 -14.39 -7.32 19.47
N ARG A 54 -15.51 -6.88 18.87
CA ARG A 54 -15.59 -5.60 18.16
C ARG A 54 -15.29 -4.42 19.08
N ARG A 55 -15.86 -4.44 20.28
CA ARG A 55 -15.64 -3.41 21.30
C ARG A 55 -14.18 -3.38 21.75
N ALA A 56 -13.62 -4.52 22.10
CA ALA A 56 -12.22 -4.63 22.52
C ALA A 56 -11.26 -4.14 21.43
N MET A 57 -11.51 -4.53 20.17
CA MET A 57 -10.73 -4.06 19.02
C MET A 57 -10.78 -2.52 18.87
N ALA A 58 -11.97 -1.93 19.04
CA ALA A 58 -12.15 -0.47 18.97
C ALA A 58 -11.46 0.25 20.14
N GLU A 59 -11.51 -0.31 21.34
CA GLU A 59 -10.82 0.24 22.51
C GLU A 59 -9.30 0.22 22.31
N VAL A 60 -8.74 -0.87 21.80
CA VAL A 60 -7.31 -0.97 21.44
C VAL A 60 -6.93 0.02 20.35
N ALA A 61 -7.75 0.14 19.29
CA ALA A 61 -7.55 1.11 18.22
C ALA A 61 -7.44 2.54 18.76
N VAL A 62 -8.40 2.94 19.61
CA VAL A 62 -8.44 4.27 20.25
C VAL A 62 -7.23 4.48 21.16
N ALA A 63 -6.84 3.47 21.95
CA ALA A 63 -5.67 3.56 22.82
C ALA A 63 -4.38 3.75 22.03
N ILE A 64 -4.16 2.99 20.96
CA ILE A 64 -2.96 3.12 20.11
C ILE A 64 -2.94 4.49 19.43
N GLN A 65 -4.04 4.91 18.83
CA GLN A 65 -4.12 6.21 18.14
C GLN A 65 -3.86 7.38 19.11
N ARG A 66 -4.36 7.31 20.35
CA ARG A 66 -4.18 8.37 21.36
C ARG A 66 -2.80 8.38 21.99
N LEU A 67 -2.24 7.21 22.30
CA LEU A 67 -1.01 7.09 23.09
C LEU A 67 0.25 6.98 22.22
N ARG A 68 0.13 6.47 20.99
CA ARG A 68 1.26 6.17 20.10
C ARG A 68 1.22 6.91 18.77
N GLY A 69 0.08 7.49 18.41
CA GLY A 69 -0.08 8.29 17.20
C GLY A 69 -0.50 7.50 15.96
N SER A 70 -0.66 8.22 14.85
CA SER A 70 -1.32 7.71 13.64
C SER A 70 -0.49 6.65 12.89
N SER A 71 0.84 6.80 12.83
CA SER A 71 1.71 5.85 12.12
C SER A 71 1.64 4.45 12.75
N GLU A 72 1.70 4.39 14.07
CA GLU A 72 1.62 3.17 14.86
C GLU A 72 0.23 2.56 14.80
N PHE A 73 -0.82 3.39 14.80
CA PHE A 73 -2.18 2.94 14.57
C PHE A 73 -2.35 2.30 13.19
N LEU A 74 -1.84 2.92 12.12
CA LEU A 74 -1.90 2.35 10.77
C LEU A 74 -1.16 1.02 10.66
N ALA A 75 0.02 0.91 11.29
CA ALA A 75 0.78 -0.33 11.30
C ALA A 75 0.03 -1.45 12.05
N TRP A 76 -0.53 -1.12 13.22
CA TRP A 76 -1.35 -2.06 13.99
C TRP A 76 -2.59 -2.49 13.22
N LEU A 77 -3.33 -1.53 12.65
CA LEU A 77 -4.55 -1.79 11.89
C LEU A 77 -4.25 -2.69 10.69
N PHE A 78 -3.17 -2.40 9.97
CA PHE A 78 -2.74 -3.23 8.86
C PHE A 78 -2.45 -4.66 9.33
N GLY A 79 -1.71 -4.84 10.42
CA GLY A 79 -1.47 -6.16 11.03
C GLY A 79 -2.76 -6.89 11.43
N ALA A 80 -3.71 -6.20 12.05
CA ALA A 80 -5.00 -6.75 12.42
C ALA A 80 -5.82 -7.20 11.19
N ALA A 81 -5.78 -6.42 10.11
CA ALA A 81 -6.43 -6.77 8.86
C ALA A 81 -5.79 -8.00 8.19
N LEU A 82 -4.45 -8.10 8.21
CA LEU A 82 -3.73 -9.27 7.71
C LEU A 82 -4.09 -10.52 8.51
N GLN A 83 -4.17 -10.41 9.84
CA GLN A 83 -4.62 -11.52 10.69
C GLN A 83 -6.05 -11.94 10.34
N ALA A 84 -6.97 -10.99 10.21
CA ALA A 84 -8.36 -11.29 9.83
C ALA A 84 -8.42 -12.00 8.45
N ALA A 85 -7.60 -11.57 7.48
CA ALA A 85 -7.49 -12.23 6.18
C ALA A 85 -7.00 -13.68 6.29
N GLN A 86 -6.03 -13.97 7.16
CA GLN A 86 -5.55 -15.33 7.39
C GLN A 86 -6.61 -16.25 8.00
N GLN A 87 -7.40 -15.73 8.96
CA GLN A 87 -8.47 -16.50 9.59
C GLN A 87 -9.60 -16.84 8.60
N GLU A 88 -9.88 -15.95 7.63
CA GLU A 88 -10.85 -16.21 6.55
C GLU A 88 -10.27 -17.06 5.40
N GLY A 89 -8.95 -17.18 5.31
CA GLY A 89 -8.21 -17.82 4.22
C GLY A 89 -8.29 -19.35 4.15
N GLY A 90 -9.33 -19.97 4.72
CA GLY A 90 -9.61 -21.41 4.56
C GLY A 90 -9.87 -21.82 3.10
N GLN A 91 -10.39 -23.04 2.89
CA GLN A 91 -10.42 -23.80 1.61
C GLN A 91 -10.91 -23.06 0.32
N GLY A 92 -11.46 -21.84 0.39
CA GLY A 92 -11.86 -21.03 -0.77
C GLY A 92 -11.17 -19.65 -0.92
N GLY A 93 -10.33 -19.23 0.03
CA GLY A 93 -9.74 -17.89 0.05
C GLY A 93 -10.74 -16.74 0.29
N LEU A 94 -10.23 -15.50 0.30
CA LEU A 94 -11.06 -14.30 0.46
C LEU A 94 -11.90 -14.01 -0.79
N ASN A 95 -13.22 -14.00 -0.63
CA ASN A 95 -14.14 -13.65 -1.71
C ASN A 95 -14.07 -12.16 -2.10
N GLU A 96 -14.31 -11.84 -3.37
CA GLU A 96 -14.31 -10.45 -3.86
C GLU A 96 -15.36 -9.59 -3.12
N HIS A 97 -16.53 -10.17 -2.83
CA HIS A 97 -17.62 -9.44 -2.18
C HIS A 97 -17.28 -8.99 -0.76
N THR A 98 -16.49 -9.76 0.00
CA THR A 98 -16.11 -9.38 1.38
C THR A 98 -15.10 -8.24 1.39
N LEU A 99 -14.40 -8.02 0.28
CA LEU A 99 -13.39 -7.00 0.09
C LEU A 99 -13.93 -5.73 -0.57
N THR A 100 -15.23 -5.68 -0.89
CA THR A 100 -15.88 -4.54 -1.53
C THR A 100 -15.63 -3.24 -0.74
N GLY A 101 -15.28 -2.16 -1.45
CA GLY A 101 -14.97 -0.87 -0.86
C GLY A 101 -13.49 -0.66 -0.51
N LEU A 102 -12.70 -1.73 -0.39
CA LEU A 102 -11.25 -1.59 -0.23
C LEU A 102 -10.57 -1.26 -1.58
N PRO A 103 -9.54 -0.40 -1.56
CA PRO A 103 -8.68 -0.16 -2.72
C PRO A 103 -8.10 -1.46 -3.31
N PRO A 104 -7.91 -1.54 -4.63
CA PRO A 104 -7.43 -2.74 -5.31
C PRO A 104 -6.12 -3.29 -4.74
N GLU A 105 -5.18 -2.42 -4.36
CA GLU A 105 -3.90 -2.84 -3.79
C GLU A 105 -4.08 -3.53 -2.43
N LEU A 106 -4.94 -3.02 -1.55
CA LEU A 106 -5.24 -3.67 -0.26
C LEU A 106 -5.95 -5.00 -0.46
N ARG A 107 -6.92 -5.04 -1.38
CA ARG A 107 -7.63 -6.28 -1.72
C ARG A 107 -6.66 -7.37 -2.19
N ALA A 108 -5.71 -7.00 -3.05
CA ALA A 108 -4.71 -7.93 -3.53
C ALA A 108 -3.78 -8.42 -2.41
N LEU A 109 -3.27 -7.53 -1.56
CA LEU A 109 -2.41 -7.90 -0.42
C LEU A 109 -3.13 -8.87 0.54
N LEU A 110 -4.37 -8.55 0.92
CA LEU A 110 -5.15 -9.39 1.83
C LEU A 110 -5.39 -10.78 1.24
N ARG A 111 -5.69 -10.88 -0.07
CA ARG A 111 -5.84 -12.19 -0.75
C ARG A 111 -4.57 -13.00 -0.77
N LEU A 112 -3.44 -12.38 -1.10
CA LEU A 112 -2.15 -13.09 -1.11
C LEU A 112 -1.84 -13.66 0.28
N VAL A 113 -2.13 -12.89 1.34
CA VAL A 113 -1.93 -13.36 2.72
C VAL A 113 -2.93 -14.46 3.10
N ALA A 114 -4.20 -14.32 2.72
CA ALA A 114 -5.22 -15.33 2.97
C ALA A 114 -4.90 -16.67 2.28
N ARG A 115 -4.34 -16.63 1.07
CA ARG A 115 -3.92 -17.81 0.30
C ARG A 115 -2.55 -18.34 0.70
N GLN A 116 -1.90 -17.72 1.69
CA GLN A 116 -0.54 -18.05 2.13
C GLN A 116 0.55 -17.89 1.03
N GLU A 117 0.25 -17.14 -0.03
CA GLU A 117 1.19 -16.77 -1.10
C GLU A 117 2.11 -15.61 -0.66
N LEU A 118 1.71 -14.87 0.38
CA LEU A 118 2.49 -13.82 1.03
C LEU A 118 2.40 -13.99 2.54
N ARG A 119 3.52 -13.97 3.26
CA ARG A 119 3.47 -14.07 4.72
C ARG A 119 3.00 -12.74 5.31
N ALA A 120 2.25 -12.77 6.41
CA ALA A 120 1.81 -11.55 7.09
C ALA A 120 3.00 -10.64 7.50
N ALA A 121 4.12 -11.23 7.94
CA ALA A 121 5.34 -10.49 8.25
C ALA A 121 5.95 -9.79 7.03
N GLU A 122 5.92 -10.44 5.86
CA GLU A 122 6.40 -9.84 4.61
C GLU A 122 5.48 -8.73 4.13
N ALA A 123 4.17 -8.88 4.32
CA ALA A 123 3.20 -7.82 4.05
C ALA A 123 3.43 -6.62 4.98
N MET A 124 3.65 -6.84 6.28
CA MET A 124 4.00 -5.76 7.23
C MET A 124 5.25 -5.00 6.80
N ALA A 125 6.28 -5.70 6.32
CA ALA A 125 7.50 -5.07 5.81
C ALA A 125 7.24 -4.14 4.60
N LEU A 126 6.13 -4.32 3.86
CA LEU A 126 5.75 -3.43 2.77
C LEU A 126 5.31 -2.05 3.24
N LEU A 127 4.93 -1.85 4.51
CA LEU A 127 4.54 -0.53 5.03
C LEU A 127 5.63 0.53 4.86
N ALA A 128 6.90 0.11 4.89
CA ALA A 128 8.06 0.97 4.68
C ALA A 128 8.48 1.09 3.20
N GLN A 129 7.78 0.44 2.28
CA GLN A 129 8.09 0.47 0.85
C GLN A 129 7.24 1.50 0.11
N ARG A 130 7.79 2.03 -0.99
CA ARG A 130 7.06 2.92 -1.90
C ARG A 130 5.95 2.17 -2.63
N MET A 131 4.83 2.84 -2.89
CA MET A 131 3.67 2.21 -3.55
C MET A 131 4.00 1.61 -4.91
N GLY A 132 4.95 2.14 -5.68
CA GLY A 132 5.31 1.61 -7.00
C GLY A 132 5.98 0.25 -6.90
N TYR A 133 6.80 0.06 -5.85
CA TYR A 133 7.35 -1.25 -5.53
C TYR A 133 6.25 -2.24 -5.14
N VAL A 134 5.31 -1.82 -4.29
CA VAL A 134 4.17 -2.66 -3.86
C VAL A 134 3.32 -3.07 -5.05
N ARG A 135 2.91 -2.13 -5.90
CA ARG A 135 2.14 -2.41 -7.13
C ARG A 135 2.90 -3.33 -8.08
N GLY A 136 4.17 -3.04 -8.33
CA GLY A 136 5.02 -3.89 -9.16
C GLY A 136 5.15 -5.32 -8.60
N ARG A 137 5.24 -5.47 -7.27
CA ARG A 137 5.20 -6.78 -6.61
C ARG A 137 3.86 -7.47 -6.85
N LEU A 138 2.74 -6.82 -6.58
CA LEU A 138 1.38 -7.38 -6.77
C LEU A 138 1.12 -7.86 -8.20
N VAL A 139 1.55 -7.08 -9.21
CA VAL A 139 1.43 -7.45 -10.62
C VAL A 139 2.24 -8.71 -10.92
N ARG A 140 3.49 -8.78 -10.45
CA ARG A 140 4.35 -9.96 -10.64
C ARG A 140 3.78 -11.20 -9.98
N THR A 141 3.28 -11.09 -8.74
CA THR A 141 2.70 -12.23 -8.03
C THR A 141 1.45 -12.75 -8.73
N ARG A 142 0.62 -11.87 -9.32
CA ARG A 142 -0.58 -12.28 -10.07
C ARG A 142 -0.28 -12.96 -11.41
N LEU A 143 0.85 -12.65 -12.05
CA LEU A 143 1.24 -13.22 -13.35
C LEU A 143 2.02 -14.53 -13.22
N GLY A 144 2.59 -14.82 -12.05
CA GLY A 144 3.37 -16.03 -11.80
C GLY A 144 2.63 -17.15 -11.06
N GLY A 145 1.34 -16.95 -10.74
CA GLY A 145 0.48 -17.89 -10.01
C GLY A 145 -0.64 -18.46 -10.88
#